data_AF-A0A5N6VU77-F1
#
_entry.id   AF-A0A5N6VU77-F1
#
_cell.length_a   1.000
_cell.length_b   1.000
_cell.length_c   1.000
_cell.angle_alpha   90.00
_cell.angle_beta   90.00
_cell.angle_gamma   90.00
#
_symmetry.space_group_name_H-M   'P 1'
#
loop_
_entity.id
_entity.type
_entity.pdbx_description
1 polymer ?
#
loop_
_entity_poly.entity_id
_entity_poly.type
_entity_poly.pdbx_seq_one_letter_code
_entity_poly.pdbx_strand_id
1 'polypeptide(L)'
;MSLKKNNYSTVDASSPTGLVIYCKKPGAGDEQALERVYQVALALFPEEYSLLPLDMLRHLARISVNDFRTNLLVNDQRLLGTILQELDDLVEKHQVLTPDQARILQEGIVPTILPGSPELKKIFFNEGNPKPTLKDDFMLKVARASRGNGHLIGEELSMEEWEAALRGMQSPNKTSYVLQPYVRQPKFDVLADRNRIVRQSQVVGTYYAVNGRFVGLGPWRTGNGEICNVFGGGCILVNSITST
;
A
#
# COMPACT_ATOMS: atom_id res chain seq x y z
N MET A 1 -5.09 11.93 -12.43
CA MET A 1 -6.39 12.44 -12.92
C MET A 1 -7.41 12.29 -11.81
N SER A 2 -7.94 13.39 -11.26
CA SER A 2 -8.88 13.34 -10.13
C SER A 2 -10.30 13.18 -10.65
N LEU A 3 -10.99 12.10 -10.27
CA LEU A 3 -12.39 11.88 -10.61
C LEU A 3 -13.34 12.93 -9.97
N LYS A 4 -12.81 13.80 -9.08
CA LYS A 4 -13.60 14.71 -8.24
C LYS A 4 -14.15 15.97 -8.94
N LYS A 5 -13.81 16.27 -10.20
CA LYS A 5 -14.19 17.58 -10.78
C LYS A 5 -14.77 17.62 -12.19
N ASN A 6 -14.71 16.57 -13.03
CA ASN A 6 -15.07 16.73 -14.46
C ASN A 6 -15.57 15.45 -15.18
N ASN A 7 -16.18 14.50 -14.48
CA ASN A 7 -16.70 13.30 -15.15
C ASN A 7 -18.20 13.37 -15.32
N TYR A 8 -18.64 13.15 -16.56
CA TYR A 8 -20.04 12.96 -16.90
C TYR A 8 -20.26 11.44 -17.00
N SER A 9 -21.00 10.89 -16.05
CA SER A 9 -21.54 9.54 -16.16
C SER A 9 -22.81 9.60 -16.99
N THR A 10 -22.87 8.85 -18.09
CA THR A 10 -24.00 8.85 -19.02
C THR A 10 -24.60 7.45 -19.10
N VAL A 11 -25.92 7.39 -19.20
CA VAL A 11 -26.64 6.13 -19.42
C VAL A 11 -26.39 5.68 -20.85
N ASP A 12 -25.96 4.43 -21.02
CA ASP A 12 -25.69 3.81 -22.32
C ASP A 12 -26.18 2.37 -22.31
N ALA A 13 -27.24 2.09 -23.07
CA ALA A 13 -27.86 0.77 -23.16
C ALA A 13 -26.95 -0.30 -23.79
N SER A 14 -25.89 0.10 -24.51
CA SER A 14 -24.88 -0.83 -25.04
C SER A 14 -23.85 -1.24 -23.97
N SER A 15 -23.79 -0.52 -22.85
CA SER A 15 -22.91 -0.88 -21.74
C SER A 15 -23.53 -2.02 -20.92
N PRO A 16 -22.75 -3.05 -20.53
CA PRO A 16 -23.23 -4.12 -19.65
C PRO A 16 -23.77 -3.65 -18.29
N THR A 17 -23.42 -2.43 -17.87
CA THR A 17 -23.91 -1.82 -16.62
C THR A 17 -24.91 -0.70 -16.86
N GLY A 18 -25.30 -0.45 -18.11
CA GLY A 18 -26.13 0.71 -18.48
C GLY A 18 -25.43 2.06 -18.30
N LEU A 19 -24.13 2.07 -17.97
CA LEU A 19 -23.36 3.27 -17.62
C LEU A 19 -22.07 3.33 -18.42
N VAL A 20 -21.68 4.51 -18.85
CA VAL A 20 -20.35 4.82 -19.41
C VAL A 20 -19.81 6.10 -18.76
N ILE A 21 -18.51 6.10 -18.48
CA ILE A 21 -17.81 7.27 -17.95
C ILE A 21 -17.09 7.98 -19.10
N TYR A 22 -17.23 9.31 -19.13
CA TYR A 22 -16.48 10.17 -20.01
C TYR A 22 -15.60 11.14 -19.22
N CYS A 23 -14.47 11.51 -19.82
CA CYS A 23 -13.58 12.53 -19.28
C CYS A 23 -13.29 13.64 -20.30
N LYS A 24 -12.97 14.84 -19.80
CA LYS A 24 -12.48 15.93 -20.65
C LYS A 24 -11.05 15.63 -21.09
N LYS A 25 -10.76 15.78 -22.39
CA LYS A 25 -9.39 15.75 -22.91
C LYS A 25 -8.56 16.90 -22.32
N PRO A 26 -7.31 16.65 -21.88
CA PRO A 26 -6.43 17.72 -21.43
C PRO A 26 -6.24 18.78 -22.53
N GLY A 27 -6.53 20.05 -22.23
CA GLY A 27 -6.33 21.17 -23.17
C GLY A 27 -7.49 21.45 -24.14
N ALA A 28 -8.59 20.71 -24.08
CA ALA A 28 -9.80 21.03 -24.85
C ALA A 28 -10.60 22.18 -24.18
N GLY A 29 -11.10 23.13 -24.98
CA GLY A 29 -12.09 24.12 -24.53
C GLY A 29 -13.41 23.47 -24.11
N ASP A 30 -14.26 24.20 -23.39
CA ASP A 30 -15.40 23.65 -22.65
C ASP A 30 -16.46 22.92 -23.50
N GLU A 31 -16.45 23.03 -24.82
CA GLU A 31 -17.50 22.48 -25.69
C GLU A 31 -17.13 21.31 -26.60
N GLN A 32 -15.89 20.80 -26.68
CA GLN A 32 -15.63 19.70 -27.62
C GLN A 32 -14.51 18.73 -27.26
N ALA A 33 -14.98 17.60 -26.71
CA ALA A 33 -14.60 16.21 -26.98
C ALA A 33 -14.45 15.45 -25.65
N LEU A 34 -15.60 15.04 -25.11
CA LEU A 34 -15.64 14.04 -24.06
C LEU A 34 -15.10 12.72 -24.63
N GLU A 35 -14.08 12.17 -23.99
CA GLU A 35 -13.50 10.89 -24.35
C GLU A 35 -14.04 9.80 -23.43
N ARG A 36 -14.48 8.69 -24.03
CA ARG A 36 -14.93 7.53 -23.27
C ARG A 36 -13.76 6.93 -22.49
N VAL A 37 -13.98 6.68 -21.20
CA VAL A 37 -13.03 5.97 -20.34
C VAL A 37 -13.25 4.47 -20.50
N TYR A 38 -12.27 3.77 -21.07
CA TYR A 38 -12.29 2.31 -21.22
C TYR A 38 -11.65 1.58 -20.05
N GLN A 39 -10.69 2.22 -19.39
CA GLN A 39 -9.95 1.65 -18.28
C GLN A 39 -9.56 2.73 -17.27
N VAL A 40 -9.54 2.38 -15.99
CA VAL A 40 -9.18 3.30 -14.90
C VAL A 40 -8.24 2.64 -13.89
N ALA A 41 -7.23 3.39 -13.45
CA ALA A 41 -6.46 3.05 -12.25
C ALA A 41 -7.08 3.82 -11.07
N LEU A 42 -7.71 3.09 -10.14
CA LEU A 42 -8.33 3.70 -8.97
C LEU A 42 -7.28 4.02 -7.91
N ALA A 43 -7.23 5.29 -7.52
CA ALA A 43 -6.38 5.80 -6.45
C ALA A 43 -7.24 6.46 -5.35
N LEU A 44 -8.33 5.79 -4.97
CA LEU A 44 -9.27 6.23 -3.95
C LEU A 44 -8.90 5.65 -2.58
N PHE A 45 -9.11 6.43 -1.52
CA PHE A 45 -9.10 5.94 -0.15
C PHE A 45 -10.35 5.08 0.12
N PRO A 46 -10.30 4.10 1.04
CA PRO A 46 -11.44 3.23 1.35
C PRO A 46 -12.75 3.99 1.61
N GLU A 47 -12.70 5.11 2.32
CA GLU A 47 -13.86 5.93 2.65
C GLU A 47 -14.46 6.62 1.41
N GLU A 48 -13.64 6.89 0.40
CA GLU A 48 -14.09 7.54 -0.84
C GLU A 48 -14.90 6.60 -1.73
N TYR A 49 -14.73 5.28 -1.61
CA TYR A 49 -15.59 4.32 -2.31
C TYR A 49 -17.04 4.42 -1.83
N SER A 50 -17.26 4.62 -0.53
CA SER A 50 -18.60 4.77 0.07
C SER A 50 -19.33 6.05 -0.37
N LEU A 51 -18.60 7.02 -0.94
CA LEU A 51 -19.17 8.26 -1.46
C LEU A 51 -19.65 8.13 -2.92
N LEU A 52 -19.33 7.01 -3.59
CA LEU A 52 -19.72 6.80 -4.98
C LEU A 52 -21.08 6.06 -5.06
N PRO A 53 -21.97 6.48 -5.99
CA PRO A 53 -23.18 5.75 -6.29
C PRO A 53 -22.94 4.28 -6.68
N LEU A 54 -23.87 3.39 -6.35
CA LEU A 54 -23.73 1.94 -6.56
C LEU A 54 -23.58 1.55 -8.03
N ASP A 55 -24.29 2.21 -8.93
CA ASP A 55 -24.18 2.06 -10.39
C ASP A 55 -22.78 2.46 -10.89
N MET A 56 -22.22 3.55 -10.36
CA MET A 56 -20.86 3.97 -10.66
C MET A 56 -19.84 2.95 -10.14
N LEU A 57 -19.99 2.46 -8.90
CA LEU A 57 -19.13 1.42 -8.34
C LEU A 57 -19.16 0.14 -9.19
N ARG A 58 -20.35 -0.31 -9.62
CA ARG A 58 -20.51 -1.48 -10.51
C ARG A 58 -19.80 -1.28 -11.84
N HIS A 59 -19.90 -0.08 -12.43
CA HIS A 59 -19.21 0.21 -13.68
C HIS A 59 -17.69 0.26 -13.50
N LEU A 60 -17.22 0.99 -12.49
CA LEU A 60 -15.80 1.09 -12.16
C LEU A 60 -15.19 -0.28 -11.86
N ALA A 61 -15.90 -1.18 -11.18
CA ALA A 61 -15.42 -2.54 -10.90
C ALA A 61 -15.11 -3.34 -12.17
N ARG A 62 -15.76 -3.02 -13.31
CA ARG A 62 -15.51 -3.69 -14.60
C ARG A 62 -14.35 -3.11 -15.39
N ILE A 63 -14.14 -1.79 -15.28
CA ILE A 63 -13.12 -1.08 -16.07
C ILE A 63 -11.85 -0.77 -15.28
N SER A 64 -11.81 -1.13 -13.99
CA SER A 64 -10.62 -0.92 -13.16
C SER A 64 -9.51 -1.88 -13.55
N VAL A 65 -8.28 -1.40 -13.61
CA VAL A 65 -7.09 -2.23 -13.87
C VAL A 65 -6.94 -3.30 -12.79
N ASN A 66 -7.20 -2.92 -11.54
CA ASN A 66 -7.21 -3.81 -10.39
C ASN A 66 -8.65 -3.99 -9.90
N ASP A 67 -9.02 -5.23 -9.55
CA ASP A 67 -10.27 -5.55 -8.89
C ASP A 67 -10.39 -4.79 -7.55
N PHE A 68 -11.61 -4.45 -7.15
CA PHE A 68 -11.85 -3.71 -5.91
C PHE A 68 -11.33 -4.45 -4.67
N ARG A 69 -11.39 -5.79 -4.66
CA ARG A 69 -10.81 -6.62 -3.60
C ARG A 69 -9.32 -6.35 -3.47
N THR A 70 -8.59 -6.22 -4.59
CA THR A 70 -7.17 -5.85 -4.56
C THR A 70 -6.97 -4.49 -3.91
N ASN A 71 -7.75 -3.47 -4.31
CA ASN A 71 -7.61 -2.13 -3.76
C ASN A 71 -8.01 -2.03 -2.27
N LEU A 72 -8.99 -2.81 -1.81
CA LEU A 72 -9.48 -2.76 -0.44
C LEU A 72 -8.68 -3.66 0.51
N LEU A 73 -8.20 -4.81 0.03
CA LEU A 73 -7.48 -5.78 0.86
C LEU A 73 -5.97 -5.53 0.88
N VAL A 74 -5.34 -5.27 -0.27
CA VAL A 74 -3.87 -5.15 -0.36
C VAL A 74 -3.35 -3.88 0.33
N ASN A 75 -4.17 -2.83 0.37
CA ASN A 75 -3.83 -1.59 1.09
C ASN A 75 -4.06 -1.70 2.60
N ASP A 76 -4.61 -2.81 3.10
CA ASP A 76 -4.76 -3.05 4.53
C ASP A 76 -3.54 -3.81 5.06
N GLN A 77 -2.71 -3.13 5.84
CA GLN A 77 -1.47 -3.67 6.39
C GLN A 77 -1.70 -4.89 7.30
N ARG A 78 -2.92 -5.10 7.81
CA ARG A 78 -3.28 -6.31 8.57
C ARG A 78 -3.28 -7.55 7.71
N LEU A 79 -3.49 -7.42 6.40
CA LEU A 79 -3.42 -8.55 5.48
C LEU A 79 -2.02 -9.18 5.51
N LEU A 80 -0.96 -8.39 5.65
CA LEU A 80 0.42 -8.90 5.73
C LEU A 80 0.60 -9.81 6.94
N GLY A 81 0.15 -9.39 8.12
CA GLY A 81 0.23 -10.21 9.33
C GLY A 81 -0.70 -11.42 9.28
N THR A 82 -1.88 -11.27 8.66
CA THR A 82 -2.82 -12.38 8.50
C THR A 82 -2.24 -13.46 7.59
N ILE A 83 -1.65 -13.09 6.45
CA ILE A 83 -0.98 -14.04 5.56
C ILE A 83 0.09 -14.82 6.32
N LEU A 84 0.92 -14.14 7.12
CA LEU A 84 1.99 -14.76 7.91
C LEU A 84 1.45 -15.75 8.97
N GLN A 85 0.36 -15.41 9.66
CA GLN A 85 -0.25 -16.29 10.66
C GLN A 85 -0.95 -17.51 10.05
N GLU A 86 -1.40 -17.41 8.80
CA GLU A 86 -2.19 -18.44 8.11
C GLU A 86 -1.34 -19.30 7.15
N LEU A 87 0.00 -19.12 7.10
CA LEU A 87 0.84 -19.82 6.12
C LEU A 87 0.70 -21.35 6.17
N ASP A 88 0.68 -21.93 7.37
CA ASP A 88 0.55 -23.38 7.55
C ASP A 88 -0.81 -23.87 7.04
N ASP A 89 -1.90 -23.20 7.42
CA ASP A 89 -3.26 -23.51 6.94
C ASP A 89 -3.37 -23.34 5.41
N LEU A 90 -2.71 -22.33 4.83
CA LEU A 90 -2.68 -22.10 3.38
C LEU A 90 -1.96 -23.21 2.61
N VAL A 91 -1.01 -23.90 3.24
CA VAL A 91 -0.28 -25.05 2.67
C VAL A 91 -1.03 -26.36 2.93
N GLU A 92 -1.31 -26.66 4.19
CA GLU A 92 -1.74 -27.99 4.61
C GLU A 92 -3.25 -28.20 4.42
N LYS A 93 -4.06 -27.23 4.83
CA LYS A 93 -5.51 -27.34 4.90
C LYS A 93 -6.19 -26.85 3.63
N HIS A 94 -5.75 -25.71 3.11
CA HIS A 94 -6.35 -25.08 1.93
C HIS A 94 -5.65 -25.45 0.62
N GLN A 95 -4.40 -25.92 0.70
CA GLN A 95 -3.61 -26.35 -0.47
C GLN A 95 -3.53 -25.28 -1.57
N VAL A 96 -3.51 -24.00 -1.17
CA VAL A 96 -3.39 -22.85 -2.07
C VAL A 96 -1.93 -22.50 -2.33
N LEU A 97 -1.05 -22.81 -1.37
CA LEU A 97 0.40 -22.58 -1.46
C LEU A 97 1.16 -23.90 -1.39
N THR A 98 2.29 -23.97 -2.09
CA THR A 98 3.31 -24.98 -1.81
C THR A 98 4.16 -24.59 -0.60
N PRO A 99 4.84 -25.53 0.06
CA PRO A 99 5.77 -25.21 1.14
C PRO A 99 6.84 -24.18 0.74
N ASP A 100 7.37 -24.28 -0.48
CA ASP A 100 8.34 -23.32 -1.01
C ASP A 100 7.76 -21.91 -1.18
N GLN A 101 6.51 -21.82 -1.65
CA GLN A 101 5.82 -20.53 -1.77
C GLN A 101 5.57 -19.91 -0.40
N ALA A 102 5.15 -20.71 0.59
CA ALA A 102 4.97 -20.24 1.96
C ALA A 102 6.29 -19.72 2.57
N ARG A 103 7.41 -20.44 2.35
CA ARG A 103 8.74 -19.99 2.78
C ARG A 103 9.13 -18.66 2.13
N ILE A 104 8.92 -18.51 0.82
CA ILE A 104 9.19 -17.25 0.10
C ILE A 104 8.35 -16.09 0.68
N LEU A 105 7.08 -16.33 1.00
CA LEU A 105 6.23 -15.31 1.62
C LEU A 105 6.70 -14.96 3.04
N GLN A 106 7.10 -15.96 3.83
CA GLN A 106 7.62 -15.77 5.18
C GLN A 106 8.90 -14.92 5.21
N GLU A 107 9.76 -15.09 4.20
CA GLU A 107 11.01 -14.32 4.03
C GLU A 107 10.77 -12.95 3.37
N GLY A 108 9.79 -12.87 2.45
CA GLY A 108 9.54 -11.68 1.63
C GLY A 108 8.59 -10.67 2.25
N ILE A 109 7.68 -11.09 3.13
CA ILE A 109 6.76 -10.19 3.85
C ILE A 109 7.44 -9.74 5.14
N VAL A 110 7.48 -8.42 5.35
CA VAL A 110 7.99 -7.85 6.60
C VAL A 110 7.18 -8.40 7.78
N PRO A 111 7.83 -8.91 8.85
CA PRO A 111 7.13 -9.38 10.04
C PRO A 111 6.10 -8.35 10.52
N THR A 112 4.86 -8.79 10.69
CA THR A 112 3.74 -7.90 10.99
C THR A 112 2.95 -8.44 12.17
N ILE A 113 3.03 -7.74 13.30
CA ILE A 113 2.33 -8.08 14.53
C ILE A 113 0.95 -7.42 14.50
N LEU A 114 -0.09 -8.27 14.56
CA LEU A 114 -1.48 -7.82 14.55
C LEU A 114 -1.95 -7.40 15.95
N PRO A 115 -2.90 -6.45 16.04
CA PRO A 115 -3.63 -6.18 17.27
C PRO A 115 -4.23 -7.45 17.89
N GLY A 116 -4.14 -7.57 19.21
CA GLY A 116 -4.68 -8.69 19.99
C GLY A 116 -3.96 -10.03 19.80
N SER A 117 -2.94 -10.09 18.96
CA SER A 117 -2.21 -11.32 18.64
C SER A 117 -1.40 -11.87 19.84
N PRO A 118 -1.15 -13.18 19.89
CA PRO A 118 -0.25 -13.77 20.89
C PRO A 118 1.16 -13.17 20.84
N GLU A 119 1.66 -12.84 19.65
CA GLU A 119 3.00 -12.26 19.45
C GLU A 119 3.11 -10.90 20.14
N LEU A 120 2.08 -10.05 20.00
CA LEU A 120 2.02 -8.76 20.68
C LEU A 120 2.12 -8.93 22.21
N LYS A 121 1.38 -9.89 22.77
CA LYS A 121 1.41 -10.21 24.21
C LYS A 121 2.79 -10.70 24.64
N LYS A 122 3.36 -11.62 23.88
CA LYS A 122 4.66 -12.22 24.18
C LYS A 122 5.80 -11.19 24.16
N ILE A 123 5.81 -10.28 23.19
CA ILE A 123 6.91 -9.34 22.98
C ILE A 123 6.83 -8.15 23.95
N PHE A 124 5.62 -7.67 24.26
CA PHE A 124 5.46 -6.39 24.97
C PHE A 124 4.77 -6.50 26.32
N PHE A 125 4.10 -7.61 26.64
CA PHE A 125 3.26 -7.72 27.84
C PHE A 125 3.59 -8.90 28.76
N ASN A 126 4.42 -9.85 28.32
CA ASN A 126 4.86 -10.98 29.16
C ASN A 126 6.31 -10.77 29.65
N GLU A 127 6.43 -10.73 30.98
CA GLU A 127 7.63 -10.78 31.85
C GLU A 127 8.97 -10.24 31.32
N GLY A 128 9.29 -9.06 31.83
CA GLY A 128 10.53 -8.32 31.58
C GLY A 128 10.19 -7.04 30.82
N ASN A 129 10.27 -5.89 31.49
CA ASN A 129 10.06 -4.59 30.84
C ASN A 129 10.80 -4.58 29.50
N PRO A 130 10.11 -4.33 28.37
CA PRO A 130 10.81 -4.16 27.11
C PRO A 130 11.86 -3.07 27.32
N LYS A 131 13.09 -3.33 26.85
CA LYS A 131 14.18 -2.35 26.95
C LYS A 131 13.66 -0.99 26.48
N PRO A 132 14.02 0.14 27.14
CA PRO A 132 13.54 1.46 26.74
C PRO A 132 13.76 1.78 25.25
N THR A 133 14.80 1.19 24.65
CA THR A 133 15.17 1.38 23.23
C THR A 133 14.44 0.44 22.28
N LEU A 134 13.62 -0.51 22.76
CA LEU A 134 12.96 -1.49 21.90
C LEU A 134 12.04 -0.79 20.89
N LYS A 135 11.42 0.34 21.25
CA LYS A 135 10.56 1.09 20.33
C LYS A 135 11.29 1.56 19.06
N ASP A 136 12.59 1.84 19.16
CA ASP A 136 13.38 2.44 18.07
C ASP A 136 13.58 1.45 16.90
N ASP A 137 13.36 0.16 17.14
CA ASP A 137 13.43 -0.91 16.15
C ASP A 137 12.09 -1.18 15.46
N PHE A 138 11.04 -0.42 15.77
CA PHE A 138 9.69 -0.66 15.28
C PHE A 138 9.01 0.59 14.73
N MET A 139 7.96 0.36 13.95
CA MET A 139 7.02 1.37 13.50
C MET A 139 5.58 0.88 13.58
N LEU A 140 4.67 1.79 13.91
CA LEU A 140 3.23 1.58 13.89
C LEU A 140 2.69 2.01 12.53
N LYS A 141 2.09 1.09 11.79
CA LYS A 141 1.44 1.38 10.50
C LYS A 141 -0.07 1.38 10.64
N VAL A 142 -0.69 2.49 10.27
CA VAL A 142 -2.15 2.60 10.21
C VAL A 142 -2.69 1.68 9.10
N ALA A 143 -3.49 0.71 9.49
CA ALA A 143 -4.29 -0.12 8.60
C ALA A 143 -5.26 0.74 7.80
N ARG A 144 -5.41 0.42 6.51
CA ARG A 144 -6.33 1.11 5.57
C ARG A 144 -5.92 2.54 5.23
N ALA A 145 -4.85 3.06 5.84
CA ALA A 145 -4.24 4.29 5.39
C ALA A 145 -3.30 4.00 4.22
N SER A 146 -3.55 4.68 3.11
CA SER A 146 -2.68 4.64 1.95
C SER A 146 -1.60 5.72 2.04
N ARG A 147 -0.53 5.56 1.24
CA ARG A 147 0.48 6.61 0.96
C ARG A 147 1.36 7.03 2.14
N GLY A 148 1.40 6.23 3.21
CA GLY A 148 2.24 6.49 4.38
C GLY A 148 1.62 7.46 5.40
N ASN A 149 0.35 7.82 5.24
CA ASN A 149 -0.33 8.72 6.18
C ASN A 149 -0.55 8.04 7.53
N GLY A 150 -0.23 8.77 8.61
CA GLY A 150 -0.48 8.36 9.99
C GLY A 150 0.45 7.27 10.52
N HIS A 151 1.46 6.83 9.76
CA HIS A 151 2.47 5.92 10.30
C HIS A 151 3.30 6.65 11.36
N LEU A 152 3.62 5.94 12.45
CA LEU A 152 4.42 6.47 13.55
C LEU A 152 5.71 5.66 13.65
N ILE A 153 6.83 6.34 13.73
CA ILE A 153 8.14 5.70 13.89
C ILE A 153 8.43 5.63 15.38
N GLY A 154 8.77 4.44 15.88
CA GLY A 154 8.92 4.26 17.32
C GLY A 154 10.02 5.13 17.91
N GLU A 155 11.10 5.40 17.16
CA GLU A 155 12.18 6.32 17.53
C GLU A 155 11.66 7.75 17.84
N GLU A 156 10.66 8.23 17.10
CA GLU A 156 10.09 9.57 17.23
C GLU A 156 9.06 9.71 18.37
N LEU A 157 8.54 8.59 18.90
CA LEU A 157 7.53 8.59 19.94
C LEU A 157 8.15 8.73 21.33
N SER A 158 7.46 9.45 22.22
CA SER A 158 7.72 9.34 23.66
C SER A 158 7.36 7.93 24.15
N MET A 159 7.92 7.53 25.30
CA MET A 159 7.59 6.21 25.88
C MET A 159 6.10 6.13 26.24
N GLU A 160 5.50 7.23 26.69
CA GLU A 160 4.09 7.33 27.02
C GLU A 160 3.19 7.11 25.79
N GLU A 161 3.52 7.75 24.66
CA GLU A 161 2.81 7.59 23.39
C GLU A 161 2.94 6.17 22.84
N TRP A 162 4.16 5.62 22.89
CA TRP A 162 4.45 4.25 22.48
C TRP A 162 3.62 3.23 23.27
N GLU A 163 3.64 3.32 24.61
CA GLU A 163 2.87 2.44 25.46
C GLU A 163 1.35 2.61 25.27
N ALA A 164 0.88 3.85 25.08
CA ALA A 164 -0.52 4.11 24.80
C ALA A 164 -0.96 3.43 23.50
N ALA A 165 -0.14 3.50 22.45
CA ALA A 165 -0.40 2.82 21.18
C ALA A 165 -0.43 1.29 21.36
N LEU A 166 0.55 0.71 22.06
CA LEU A 166 0.60 -0.73 22.35
C LEU A 166 -0.60 -1.21 23.17
N ARG A 167 -1.01 -0.46 24.20
CA ARG A 167 -2.22 -0.75 24.98
C ARG A 167 -3.47 -0.72 24.09
N GLY A 168 -3.58 0.27 23.19
CA GLY A 168 -4.64 0.31 22.18
C GLY A 168 -4.66 -0.93 21.28
N MET A 169 -3.48 -1.44 20.91
CA MET A 169 -3.34 -2.66 20.11
C MET A 169 -3.77 -3.95 20.81
N GLN A 170 -3.95 -3.97 22.14
CA GLN A 170 -4.50 -5.15 22.82
C GLN A 170 -5.95 -5.44 22.42
N SER A 171 -6.68 -4.43 21.93
CA SER A 171 -8.07 -4.54 21.48
C SER A 171 -8.15 -4.31 19.96
N PRO A 172 -8.35 -5.36 19.14
CA PRO A 172 -8.40 -5.23 17.68
C PRO A 172 -9.41 -4.20 17.15
N ASN A 173 -10.49 -3.94 17.90
CA ASN A 173 -11.53 -2.99 17.52
C ASN A 173 -11.23 -1.53 17.92
N LYS A 174 -10.19 -1.28 18.73
CA LYS A 174 -9.87 0.05 19.26
C LYS A 174 -8.68 0.71 18.58
N THR A 175 -8.00 -0.01 17.69
CA THR A 175 -6.83 0.49 16.98
C THR A 175 -6.96 0.23 15.48
N SER A 176 -6.36 1.10 14.69
CA SER A 176 -6.07 0.84 13.29
C SER A 176 -4.62 0.39 13.08
N TYR A 177 -3.75 0.42 14.09
CA TYR A 177 -2.33 0.13 13.89
C TYR A 177 -2.03 -1.36 13.76
N VAL A 178 -1.05 -1.70 12.92
CA VAL A 178 -0.23 -2.91 13.03
C VAL A 178 1.18 -2.50 13.40
N LEU A 179 1.95 -3.44 13.95
CA LEU A 179 3.33 -3.19 14.33
C LEU A 179 4.28 -3.95 13.41
N GLN A 180 5.28 -3.27 12.88
CA GLN A 180 6.31 -3.86 12.02
C GLN A 180 7.70 -3.41 12.47
N PRO A 181 8.75 -4.22 12.28
CA PRO A 181 10.12 -3.76 12.42
C PRO A 181 10.36 -2.53 11.52
N TYR A 182 11.11 -1.57 12.03
CA TYR A 182 11.52 -0.41 11.25
C TYR A 182 12.68 -0.80 10.34
N VAL A 183 12.40 -0.85 9.03
CA VAL A 183 13.41 -1.21 8.02
C VAL A 183 14.24 0.03 7.67
N ARG A 184 15.49 0.07 8.16
CA ARG A 184 16.45 1.12 7.82
C ARG A 184 16.91 0.98 6.37
N GLN A 185 16.35 1.81 5.50
CA GLN A 185 16.65 1.77 4.07
C GLN A 185 18.09 2.23 3.78
N PRO A 186 18.80 1.58 2.85
CA PRO A 186 20.11 2.06 2.40
C PRO A 186 19.98 3.45 1.76
N LYS A 187 21.02 4.27 1.98
CA LYS A 187 21.10 5.64 1.46
C LYS A 187 22.11 5.71 0.34
N PHE A 188 21.78 6.44 -0.72
CA PHE A 188 22.57 6.61 -1.92
C PHE A 188 22.67 8.09 -2.29
N ASP A 189 23.76 8.44 -2.98
CA ASP A 189 23.86 9.72 -3.67
C ASP A 189 23.21 9.56 -5.06
N VAL A 190 22.15 10.33 -5.30
CA VAL A 190 21.33 10.25 -6.52
C VAL A 190 21.61 11.47 -7.40
N LEU A 191 22.07 11.23 -8.63
CA LEU A 191 22.18 12.27 -9.65
C LEU A 191 20.76 12.64 -10.13
N ALA A 192 20.26 13.79 -9.71
CA ALA A 192 18.91 14.26 -10.05
C ALA A 192 18.86 14.94 -11.42
N ASP A 193 19.92 15.67 -11.79
CA ASP A 193 20.13 16.23 -13.13
C ASP A 193 21.65 16.37 -13.38
N ARG A 194 22.06 16.86 -14.56
CA ARG A 194 23.47 16.92 -14.98
C ARG A 194 24.41 17.57 -13.96
N ASN A 195 23.92 18.52 -13.17
CA ASN A 195 24.76 19.30 -12.25
C ASN A 195 24.31 19.14 -10.78
N ARG A 196 23.28 18.34 -10.51
CA ARG A 196 22.70 18.23 -9.18
C ARG A 196 22.72 16.79 -8.68
N ILE A 197 23.45 16.57 -7.59
CA ILE A 197 23.43 15.33 -6.82
C ILE A 197 22.64 15.59 -5.53
N VAL A 198 21.61 14.78 -5.29
CA VAL A 198 20.92 14.70 -4.00
C VAL A 198 21.60 13.61 -3.19
N ARG A 199 22.26 13.99 -2.11
CA ARG A 199 23.03 13.06 -1.27
C ARG A 199 22.15 12.36 -0.25
N GLN A 200 22.59 11.18 0.17
CA GLN A 200 22.01 10.44 1.30
C GLN A 200 20.51 10.14 1.17
N SER A 201 20.03 9.91 -0.06
CA SER A 201 18.64 9.59 -0.33
C SER A 201 18.36 8.10 -0.13
N GLN A 202 17.29 7.78 0.57
CA GLN A 202 16.75 6.42 0.59
C GLN A 202 16.20 6.09 -0.81
N VAL A 203 16.37 4.84 -1.24
CA VAL A 203 15.83 4.36 -2.53
C VAL A 203 15.02 3.09 -2.32
N VAL A 204 13.74 3.12 -2.68
CA VAL A 204 12.83 1.97 -2.58
C VAL A 204 12.26 1.65 -3.95
N GLY A 205 12.65 0.49 -4.47
CA GLY A 205 12.24 -0.01 -5.77
C GLY A 205 10.92 -0.77 -5.76
N THR A 206 10.35 -0.91 -6.94
CA THR A 206 9.26 -1.85 -7.22
C THR A 206 9.62 -2.71 -8.41
N TYR A 207 9.05 -3.90 -8.49
CA TYR A 207 9.06 -4.73 -9.69
C TYR A 207 7.66 -5.24 -9.97
N TYR A 208 7.44 -5.66 -11.21
CA TYR A 208 6.19 -6.20 -11.66
C TYR A 208 6.34 -7.69 -11.93
N ALA A 209 5.32 -8.45 -11.51
CA ALA A 209 5.17 -9.84 -11.85
C ALA A 209 3.77 -10.12 -12.37
N VAL A 210 3.67 -10.96 -13.40
CA VAL A 210 2.41 -11.42 -13.99
C VAL A 210 2.43 -12.94 -14.00
N ASN A 211 1.41 -13.57 -13.43
CA ASN A 211 1.31 -15.03 -13.32
C ASN A 211 2.58 -15.67 -12.72
N GLY A 212 3.13 -15.04 -11.68
CA GLY A 212 4.34 -15.50 -10.99
C GLY A 212 5.66 -15.28 -11.76
N ARG A 213 5.64 -14.60 -12.91
CA ARG A 213 6.83 -14.31 -13.71
C ARG A 213 7.20 -12.86 -13.62
N PHE A 214 8.47 -12.57 -13.38
CA PHE A 214 9.02 -11.21 -13.47
C PHE A 214 8.81 -10.66 -14.87
N VAL A 215 8.23 -9.46 -14.97
CA VAL A 215 8.01 -8.78 -16.26
C VAL A 215 8.77 -7.46 -16.39
N GLY A 216 9.30 -6.94 -15.28
CA GLY A 216 10.14 -5.76 -15.32
C GLY A 216 10.24 -5.00 -14.00
N LEU A 217 11.06 -3.97 -14.00
CA LEU A 217 11.16 -3.03 -12.88
C LEU A 217 10.09 -1.96 -13.00
N GLY A 218 9.52 -1.57 -11.85
CA GLY A 218 8.61 -0.45 -11.74
C GLY A 218 9.34 0.84 -11.33
N PRO A 219 8.59 1.90 -11.02
CA PRO A 219 9.14 3.14 -10.50
C PRO A 219 9.89 2.93 -9.18
N TRP A 220 11.05 3.57 -9.04
CA TRP A 220 11.85 3.57 -7.82
C TRP A 220 11.71 4.94 -7.16
N ARG A 221 11.33 4.94 -5.89
CA ARG A 221 11.12 6.18 -5.14
C ARG A 221 12.41 6.55 -4.46
N THR A 222 12.70 7.85 -4.45
CA THR A 222 13.82 8.41 -3.71
C THR A 222 13.31 9.47 -2.74
N GLY A 223 13.85 9.50 -1.52
CA GLY A 223 13.44 10.45 -0.51
C GLY A 223 14.49 10.65 0.57
N ASN A 224 14.51 11.84 1.16
CA ASN A 224 15.39 12.17 2.28
C ASN A 224 14.66 12.15 3.63
N GLY A 225 13.34 11.98 3.61
CA GLY A 225 12.53 11.76 4.82
C GLY A 225 12.63 10.32 5.31
N GLU A 226 12.12 10.07 6.51
CA GLU A 226 12.13 8.74 7.13
C GLU A 226 11.19 7.75 6.41
N ILE A 227 10.13 8.26 5.79
CA ILE A 227 9.22 7.50 4.92
C ILE A 227 9.46 7.88 3.46
N CYS A 228 10.03 6.96 2.69
CA CYS A 228 10.20 7.10 1.25
C CYS A 228 8.84 6.93 0.51
N ASN A 229 8.11 8.03 0.34
CA ASN A 229 6.86 8.09 -0.42
C ASN A 229 7.01 8.92 -1.71
N VAL A 230 6.08 8.73 -2.66
CA VAL A 230 6.12 9.42 -3.98
C VAL A 230 5.87 10.93 -3.85
N PHE A 231 5.21 11.37 -2.77
CA PHE A 231 4.72 12.74 -2.63
C PHE A 231 5.73 13.69 -1.97
N GLY A 232 6.64 13.17 -1.15
CA GLY A 232 7.64 13.94 -0.40
C GLY A 232 9.06 13.87 -0.97
N GLY A 233 9.25 13.21 -2.11
CA GLY A 233 10.57 12.95 -2.69
C GLY A 233 10.59 12.99 -4.22
N GLY A 234 11.59 12.33 -4.80
CA GLY A 234 11.72 12.15 -6.25
C GLY A 234 11.34 10.74 -6.68
N CYS A 235 11.23 10.54 -8.00
CA CYS A 235 11.02 9.23 -8.60
C CYS A 235 12.07 9.00 -9.68
N ILE A 236 12.72 7.85 -9.65
CA ILE A 236 13.62 7.35 -10.68
C ILE A 236 12.83 6.33 -11.48
N LEU A 237 12.78 6.52 -12.81
CA LEU A 237 12.29 5.50 -13.71
C LEU A 237 13.45 4.58 -14.08
N VAL A 238 13.41 3.36 -13.53
CA VAL A 238 14.36 2.31 -13.91
C VAL A 238 13.66 1.45 -14.95
N ASN A 239 13.98 1.67 -16.23
CA ASN A 239 13.42 0.87 -17.30
C ASN A 239 14.19 -0.45 -17.38
N SER A 240 13.53 -1.57 -17.10
CA SER A 240 14.09 -2.88 -17.45
C SER A 240 13.90 -3.11 -18.95
N ILE A 241 15.00 -3.24 -19.69
CA ILE A 241 14.96 -3.77 -21.05
C ILE A 241 14.95 -5.29 -20.91
N THR A 242 13.75 -5.89 -20.90
CA THR A 242 13.62 -7.34 -20.99
C THR A 242 13.65 -7.72 -22.47
N SER A 243 14.76 -8.30 -22.94
CA SER A 243 14.78 -8.96 -24.24
C SER A 243 14.02 -10.28 -24.10
N THR A 244 12.81 -10.34 -24.69
CA THR A 244 12.08 -11.60 -24.90
C THR A 244 12.72 -12.41 -26.01
#